data_AF-A0A9D9WQ43-F1
#
_entry.id   AF-A0A9D9WQ43-F1
#
_cell.length_a   1.000
_cell.length_b   1.000
_cell.length_c   1.000
_cell.angle_alpha   90.00
_cell.angle_beta   90.00
_cell.angle_gamma   90.00
#
_symmetry.space_group_name_H-M   'P 1'
#
loop_
_entity.id
_entity.type
_entity.pdbx_description
1 polymer ?
#
loop_
_entity_poly.entity_id
_entity_poly.type
_entity_poly.pdbx_seq_one_letter_code
_entity_poly.pdbx_strand_id
1 'polypeptide(L)'
;MKTFRADLHVHTVLSPCAEVEMIPPLIVQEALERKIDIIAITDHNASANVEAVQKAAEGSGLTVLPGMEVQTQEDVHLLCLFASLSDLKNWQHEIDLSLPVSLNQPEHLGEQFVVDETGEFIRNEPRLLL
;
A
#
# COMPACT_ATOMS: atom_id res chain seq x y z
N MET A 1 20.72 -20.09 10.88
CA MET A 1 19.99 -18.83 10.62
C MET A 1 18.84 -19.15 9.69
N LYS A 2 17.61 -18.66 9.95
CA LYS A 2 16.48 -18.85 9.03
C LYS A 2 16.55 -17.76 7.96
N THR A 3 16.38 -18.14 6.70
CA THR A 3 16.35 -17.22 5.55
C THR A 3 14.90 -16.92 5.20
N PHE A 4 14.61 -15.67 4.81
CA PHE A 4 13.31 -15.24 4.31
C PHE A 4 13.50 -14.58 2.95
N ARG A 5 12.58 -14.85 2.02
CA ARG A 5 12.43 -14.10 0.77
C ARG A 5 11.44 -12.97 1.02
N ALA A 6 11.83 -11.74 0.72
CA ALA A 6 10.99 -10.57 0.95
C ALA A 6 10.88 -9.67 -0.27
N ASP A 7 9.71 -9.05 -0.43
CA ASP A 7 9.48 -7.93 -1.34
C ASP A 7 8.95 -6.73 -0.52
N LEU A 8 9.75 -5.69 -0.38
CA LEU A 8 9.47 -4.61 0.57
C LEU A 8 8.93 -3.35 -0.10
N HIS A 9 8.54 -3.44 -1.38
CA HIS A 9 8.05 -2.31 -2.16
C HIS A 9 6.90 -2.76 -3.07
N VAL A 10 5.72 -2.92 -2.48
CA VAL A 10 4.51 -3.36 -3.19
C VAL A 10 3.43 -2.29 -3.10
N HIS A 11 2.96 -1.83 -4.25
CA HIS A 11 1.81 -0.94 -4.37
C HIS A 11 0.52 -1.75 -4.49
N THR A 12 -0.57 -1.21 -3.95
CA THR A 12 -1.92 -1.67 -4.22
C THR A 12 -2.59 -0.74 -5.23
N VAL A 13 -3.83 -1.09 -5.59
CA VAL A 13 -4.73 -0.26 -6.41
C VAL A 13 -5.03 1.14 -5.83
N LEU A 14 -4.56 1.44 -4.61
CA LEU A 14 -4.60 2.79 -4.05
C LEU A 14 -3.56 3.72 -4.70
N SER A 15 -2.43 3.18 -5.14
CA SER A 15 -1.43 3.96 -5.84
C SER A 15 -1.85 4.19 -7.29
N PRO A 16 -1.83 5.45 -7.78
CA PRO A 16 -2.27 5.75 -9.14
C PRO A 16 -1.44 5.07 -10.23
N CYS A 17 -0.18 4.71 -9.92
CA CYS A 17 0.72 3.98 -10.82
C CYS A 17 0.41 2.47 -10.93
N ALA A 18 -0.51 1.95 -10.11
CA ALA A 18 -0.81 0.53 -10.04
C ALA A 18 -2.03 0.17 -10.90
N GLU A 19 -2.02 -1.06 -11.41
CA GLU A 19 -3.15 -1.61 -12.15
C GLU A 19 -4.34 -1.94 -11.22
N VAL A 20 -5.54 -1.99 -11.77
CA VAL A 20 -6.78 -2.25 -11.00
C VAL A 20 -6.80 -3.63 -10.35
N GLU A 21 -6.02 -4.58 -10.88
CA GLU A 21 -5.84 -5.93 -10.34
C GLU A 21 -4.91 -5.97 -9.11
N MET A 22 -4.28 -4.87 -8.71
CA MET A 22 -3.44 -4.79 -7.51
C MET A 22 -4.28 -4.73 -6.22
N ILE A 23 -5.25 -5.64 -6.11
CA ILE A 23 -6.15 -5.82 -4.97
C ILE A 23 -5.59 -6.84 -3.97
N PRO A 24 -5.99 -6.76 -2.68
CA PRO A 24 -5.49 -7.62 -1.61
C PRO A 24 -5.41 -9.13 -1.91
N PRO A 25 -6.47 -9.82 -2.39
CA PRO A 25 -6.39 -11.26 -2.58
C PRO A 25 -5.40 -11.66 -3.68
N LEU A 26 -5.28 -10.88 -4.76
CA LEU A 26 -4.37 -11.19 -5.87
C LEU A 26 -2.91 -10.93 -5.49
N ILE A 27 -2.63 -9.87 -4.72
CA ILE A 27 -1.29 -9.61 -4.17
C ILE A 27 -0.84 -10.77 -3.28
N VAL A 28 -1.71 -11.23 -2.37
CA VAL A 28 -1.41 -12.34 -1.46
C VAL A 28 -1.20 -13.63 -2.25
N GLN A 29 -2.07 -13.93 -3.22
CA GLN A 29 -1.94 -15.11 -4.08
C GLN A 29 -0.59 -15.12 -4.82
N GLU A 30 -0.24 -14.04 -5.50
CA GLU A 30 1.00 -13.93 -6.26
C GLU A 30 2.25 -14.09 -5.36
N ALA A 31 2.23 -13.49 -4.17
CA ALA A 31 3.32 -13.63 -3.20
C ALA A 31 3.52 -15.09 -2.77
N LEU A 32 2.43 -15.81 -2.50
CA LEU A 32 2.47 -17.24 -2.15
C LEU A 32 2.95 -18.11 -3.31
N GLU A 33 2.47 -17.87 -4.53
CA GLU A 33 2.90 -18.59 -5.74
C GLU A 33 4.40 -18.38 -6.00
N ARG A 34 4.91 -17.18 -5.72
CA ARG A 34 6.34 -16.85 -5.79
C ARG A 34 7.16 -17.33 -4.60
N LYS A 35 6.54 -17.94 -3.58
CA LYS A 35 7.21 -18.39 -2.34
C LYS A 35 7.94 -17.22 -1.65
N ILE A 36 7.28 -16.07 -1.59
CA ILE A 36 7.70 -14.91 -0.80
C ILE A 36 7.19 -15.11 0.62
N ASP A 37 8.05 -14.91 1.63
CA ASP A 37 7.69 -15.06 3.04
C ASP A 37 7.16 -13.76 3.64
N ILE A 38 7.65 -12.61 3.14
CA ILE A 38 7.36 -11.28 3.68
C ILE A 38 7.10 -10.30 2.53
N ILE A 39 5.99 -9.57 2.57
CA ILE A 39 5.78 -8.40 1.73
C ILE A 39 5.64 -7.13 2.58
N ALA A 40 5.88 -5.96 2.02
CA ALA A 40 5.46 -4.68 2.59
C ALA A 40 4.57 -3.94 1.60
N ILE A 41 3.43 -3.44 2.09
CA ILE A 41 2.56 -2.58 1.30
C ILE A 41 3.00 -1.14 1.50
N THR A 42 3.38 -0.47 0.41
CA THR A 42 4.04 0.84 0.40
C THR A 42 3.41 1.73 -0.67
N ASP A 43 2.10 1.97 -0.56
CA ASP A 43 1.41 2.90 -1.45
C ASP A 43 1.97 4.33 -1.33
N HIS A 44 1.85 5.10 -2.41
CA HIS A 44 2.33 6.49 -2.44
C HIS A 44 1.58 7.35 -1.43
N ASN A 45 2.30 7.90 -0.45
CA ASN A 45 1.80 8.84 0.56
C ASN A 45 0.51 8.40 1.30
N ALA A 46 0.15 7.12 1.22
CA ALA A 46 -1.11 6.59 1.68
C ALA A 46 -0.93 5.17 2.22
N SER A 47 -1.82 4.78 3.13
CA SER A 47 -1.74 3.47 3.80
C SER A 47 -3.08 2.76 3.94
N ALA A 48 -4.12 3.22 3.23
CA ALA A 48 -5.50 2.79 3.50
C ALA A 48 -5.76 1.30 3.18
N ASN A 49 -5.02 0.71 2.24
CA ASN A 49 -5.17 -0.70 1.87
C ASN A 49 -4.27 -1.66 2.66
N VAL A 50 -3.34 -1.15 3.49
CA VAL A 50 -2.39 -1.98 4.24
C VAL A 50 -3.10 -3.00 5.14
N GLU A 51 -4.10 -2.55 5.91
CA GLU A 51 -4.87 -3.42 6.81
C GLU A 51 -5.70 -4.46 6.03
N ALA A 52 -6.21 -4.09 4.85
CA ALA A 52 -6.95 -4.99 3.98
C ALA A 52 -6.06 -6.14 3.45
N VAL A 53 -4.83 -5.83 3.02
CA VAL A 53 -3.87 -6.87 2.60
C VAL A 53 -3.45 -7.75 3.77
N GLN A 54 -3.25 -7.18 4.97
CA GLN A 54 -2.96 -7.96 6.17
C GLN A 54 -4.08 -8.97 6.48
N LYS A 55 -5.34 -8.54 6.43
CA LYS A 55 -6.51 -9.42 6.61
C LYS A 55 -6.60 -10.49 5.54
N ALA A 56 -6.37 -10.13 4.27
CA ALA A 56 -6.37 -11.09 3.16
C ALA A 56 -5.28 -12.17 3.31
N ALA A 57 -4.16 -11.85 3.97
CA ALA A 57 -3.06 -12.77 4.21
C ALA A 57 -3.22 -13.65 5.46
N GLU A 58 -4.24 -13.42 6.29
CA GLU A 58 -4.43 -14.16 7.54
C GLU A 58 -4.50 -15.68 7.29
N GLY A 59 -3.73 -16.46 8.06
CA GLY A 59 -3.69 -17.92 7.94
C GLY A 59 -2.91 -18.48 6.74
N SER A 60 -2.44 -17.63 5.80
CA SER A 60 -1.68 -18.08 4.62
C SER A 60 -0.22 -18.43 4.91
N GLY A 61 0.34 -17.90 6.00
CA GLY A 61 1.78 -17.97 6.32
C GLY A 61 2.63 -16.83 5.73
N LEU A 62 2.04 -15.97 4.88
CA LEU A 62 2.67 -14.74 4.40
C LEU A 62 2.64 -13.67 5.49
N THR A 63 3.77 -13.00 5.73
CA THR A 63 3.82 -11.82 6.60
C THR A 63 3.67 -10.56 5.76
N VAL A 64 2.74 -9.68 6.14
CA VAL A 64 2.53 -8.39 5.47
C VAL A 64 2.91 -7.26 6.43
N LEU A 65 3.99 -6.55 6.11
CA LEU A 65 4.47 -5.42 6.89
C LEU A 65 3.71 -4.14 6.51
N PRO A 66 3.35 -3.31 7.50
CA PRO A 66 2.80 -2.00 7.22
C PRO A 66 3.90 -1.06 6.73
N GLY A 67 3.63 -0.39 5.61
CA GLY A 67 4.55 0.57 5.03
C GLY A 67 3.85 1.70 4.29
N MET A 68 4.68 2.58 3.74
CA MET A 68 4.29 3.70 2.88
C MET A 68 5.50 4.09 2.04
N GLU A 69 5.29 4.40 0.76
CA GLU A 69 6.29 5.10 -0.03
C GLU A 69 6.00 6.61 0.07
N VAL A 70 6.84 7.32 0.80
CA VAL A 70 6.72 8.78 0.95
C VAL A 70 7.49 9.46 -0.17
N GLN A 71 6.85 10.36 -0.88
CA GLN A 71 7.48 11.21 -1.90
C GLN A 71 7.66 12.63 -1.37
N THR A 72 8.87 13.15 -1.42
CA THR A 72 9.15 14.54 -1.03
C THR A 72 8.87 15.51 -2.18
N GLN A 73 8.83 16.82 -1.88
CA GLN A 73 8.64 17.86 -2.90
C GLN A 73 9.77 17.91 -3.93
N GLU A 74 10.96 17.42 -3.58
CA GLU A 74 12.13 17.30 -4.47
C GLU A 74 12.14 15.99 -5.28
N ASP A 75 11.02 15.25 -5.29
CA ASP A 75 10.88 13.98 -6.02
C ASP A 75 11.78 12.85 -5.49
N VAL A 76 12.05 12.86 -4.17
CA VAL A 76 12.77 11.80 -3.49
C VAL A 76 11.80 10.82 -2.86
N HIS A 77 11.96 9.54 -3.17
CA HIS A 77 11.11 8.47 -2.69
C HIS A 77 11.75 7.74 -1.51
N LEU A 78 10.99 7.57 -0.43
CA LEU A 78 11.42 6.95 0.82
C LEU A 78 10.50 5.79 1.18
N LEU A 79 11.08 4.59 1.32
CA LEU A 79 10.36 3.45 1.87
C LEU A 79 10.36 3.51 3.40
N CYS A 80 9.17 3.71 3.96
CA CYS A 80 8.94 3.70 5.40
C CYS A 80 8.26 2.39 5.79
N LEU A 81 8.89 1.63 6.70
CA LEU A 81 8.35 0.38 7.24
C LEU A 81 8.08 0.53 8.74
N PHE A 82 6.94 0.04 9.19
CA PHE A 82 6.46 0.24 10.55
C PHE A 82 6.33 -1.08 11.30
N ALA A 83 6.50 -1.03 12.62
CA ALA A 83 6.33 -2.20 13.48
C ALA A 83 4.85 -2.55 13.71
N SER A 84 3.95 -1.56 13.61
CA SER A 84 2.53 -1.73 13.85
C SER A 84 1.67 -0.83 12.96
N LEU A 85 0.39 -1.20 12.79
CA LEU A 85 -0.61 -0.34 12.16
C LEU A 85 -0.82 0.97 12.93
N SER A 86 -0.58 0.99 14.24
CA SER A 86 -0.71 2.22 15.04
C SER A 86 0.38 3.23 14.67
N ASP A 87 1.62 2.76 14.51
CA ASP A 87 2.73 3.63 14.11
C ASP A 87 2.52 4.18 12.70
N LEU A 88 2.06 3.32 11.77
CA LEU A 88 1.69 3.71 10.42
C LEU A 88 0.55 4.74 10.40
N LYS A 89 -0.50 4.55 11.22
CA LYS A 89 -1.63 5.49 11.31
C LYS A 89 -1.20 6.85 11.85
N ASN A 90 -0.29 6.88 12.83
CA ASN A 90 0.30 8.13 13.31
C ASN A 90 1.11 8.82 12.20
N TRP A 91 1.89 8.05 11.42
CA TRP A 91 2.64 8.60 10.30
C TRP A 91 1.74 9.13 9.18
N GLN A 92 0.67 8.41 8.83
CA GLN A 92 -0.31 8.87 7.84
C GLN A 92 -0.89 10.24 8.23
N HIS A 93 -1.13 10.48 9.52
CA HIS A 93 -1.62 11.78 9.98
C HIS A 93 -0.63 12.92 9.67
N GLU A 94 0.67 12.71 9.90
CA GLU A 94 1.70 13.71 9.59
C GLU A 94 1.83 13.95 8.06
N ILE A 95 1.72 12.89 7.27
CA ILE A 95 1.72 12.97 5.80
C ILE A 95 0.48 13.72 5.30
N ASP A 96 -0.71 13.41 5.82
CA ASP A 96 -1.96 14.07 5.45
C ASP A 96 -1.92 15.58 5.70
N LEU A 97 -1.24 16.02 6.76
CA LEU A 97 -1.03 17.44 7.07
C LEU A 97 -0.01 18.13 6.15
N SER A 98 0.89 17.35 5.56
CA SER A 98 1.99 17.84 4.71
C SER A 98 1.66 17.82 3.22
N LEU A 99 0.69 17.00 2.81
CA LEU A 99 0.30 16.84 1.42
C LEU A 99 -0.31 18.13 0.82
N PRO A 100 0.05 18.49 -0.42
CA PRO A 100 -0.60 19.59 -1.13
C PRO A 100 -2.11 19.37 -1.28
N VAL A 101 -2.88 20.46 -1.24
CA VAL A 101 -4.33 20.43 -1.49
C VAL A 101 -4.58 20.32 -3.01
N SER A 102 -4.29 19.16 -3.57
CA SER A 102 -4.48 18.84 -4.98
C SER A 102 -5.32 17.57 -5.12
N LEU A 103 -6.13 17.53 -6.18
CA LEU A 103 -6.99 16.40 -6.48
C LEU A 103 -6.35 15.51 -7.54
N ASN A 104 -6.59 14.21 -7.43
CA ASN A 104 -6.22 13.26 -8.48
C ASN A 104 -6.95 13.58 -9.79
N GLN A 105 -6.33 13.24 -10.92
CA GLN A 105 -6.90 13.34 -12.27
C GLN A 105 -6.91 11.94 -12.89
N PRO A 106 -7.92 11.10 -12.60
CA PRO A 106 -7.90 9.69 -12.95
C PRO A 106 -7.71 9.40 -14.43
N GLU A 107 -8.23 10.27 -15.30
CA GLU A 107 -8.08 10.19 -16.76
C GLU A 107 -6.63 10.30 -17.26
N HIS A 108 -5.72 10.79 -16.41
CA HIS A 108 -4.32 11.03 -16.75
C HIS A 108 -3.35 10.21 -15.88
N LEU A 109 -3.67 10.05 -14.61
CA LEU A 109 -2.77 9.49 -13.61
C LEU A 109 -3.15 8.08 -13.16
N GLY A 110 -4.37 7.63 -13.45
CA GLY A 110 -4.90 6.37 -12.94
C GLY A 110 -5.83 6.57 -11.75
N GLU A 111 -6.65 5.56 -11.53
CA GLU A 111 -7.59 5.51 -10.41
C GLU A 111 -6.85 5.24 -9.09
N GLN A 112 -7.45 5.67 -7.98
CA GLN A 112 -6.90 5.45 -6.63
C GLN A 112 -8.00 4.87 -5.74
N PHE A 113 -7.99 3.55 -5.57
CA PHE A 113 -9.07 2.84 -4.89
C PHE A 113 -8.67 2.34 -3.50
N VAL A 114 -9.54 2.60 -2.54
CA VAL A 114 -9.54 1.91 -1.26
C VAL A 114 -10.49 0.73 -1.37
N VAL A 115 -9.98 -0.46 -1.04
CA VAL A 115 -10.70 -1.73 -1.13
C VAL A 115 -10.62 -2.47 0.19
N ASP A 116 -11.56 -3.40 0.41
CA ASP A 116 -11.50 -4.32 1.56
C ASP A 116 -10.61 -5.54 1.28
N GLU A 117 -10.50 -6.45 2.25
CA GLU A 117 -9.69 -7.66 2.15
C GLU A 117 -10.10 -8.63 1.03
N THR A 118 -11.33 -8.50 0.51
CA THR A 118 -11.83 -9.29 -0.61
C THR A 118 -11.55 -8.63 -1.96
N GLY A 119 -11.05 -7.39 -1.96
CA GLY A 119 -10.86 -6.57 -3.15
C GLY A 119 -12.12 -5.81 -3.57
N GLU A 120 -13.18 -5.83 -2.77
CA GLU A 120 -14.39 -5.04 -3.04
C GLU A 120 -14.12 -3.56 -2.80
N PHE A 121 -14.66 -2.73 -3.70
CA PHE A 121 -14.48 -1.28 -3.66
C PHE A 121 -15.17 -0.66 -2.44
N ILE A 122 -14.44 0.17 -1.70
CA ILE A 122 -14.98 0.96 -0.59
C ILE A 122 -15.18 2.42 -1.02
N ARG A 123 -14.13 3.06 -1.54
CA ARG A 123 -14.13 4.48 -1.93
C ARG A 123 -12.97 4.83 -2.85
N ASN A 124 -13.11 5.98 -3.51
CA ASN A 124 -11.99 6.67 -4.15
C ASN A 124 -11.17 7.45 -3.13
N GLU A 125 -9.86 7.58 -3.36
CA GLU A 125 -9.02 8.59 -2.72
C GLU A 125 -8.96 9.82 -3.64
N PRO A 126 -9.62 10.94 -3.26
CA PRO A 126 -9.70 12.11 -4.13
C PRO A 126 -8.40 12.95 -4.14
N ARG A 127 -7.55 12.82 -3.11
CA ARG A 127 -6.28 13.57 -3.03
C ARG A 127 -5.28 12.97 -4.00
N LEU A 128 -4.50 13.81 -4.67
CA LEU A 128 -3.36 13.33 -5.44
C LEU A 128 -2.31 12.75 -4.49
N LEU A 129 -1.86 11.53 -4.77
CA LEU A 129 -0.88 10.82 -3.97
C LEU A 129 0.56 10.89 -4.52
N LEU A 130 0.75 11.44 -5.72
CA LEU A 130 2.04 11.66 -6.41
C LEU A 130 2.50 13.13 -6.35
#